data_AF-A0A2I8AGH2-F1
#
_entry.id   AF-A0A2I8AGH2-F1
#
_cell.length_a   1.000
_cell.length_b   1.000
_cell.length_c   1.000
_cell.angle_alpha   90.00
_cell.angle_beta   90.00
_cell.angle_gamma   90.00
#
_symmetry.space_group_name_H-M   'P 1'
#
loop_
_entity.id
_entity.type
_entity.pdbx_description
1 polymer ?
#
loop_
_entity_poly.entity_id
_entity_poly.type
_entity_poly.pdbx_seq_one_letter_code
_entity_poly.pdbx_strand_id
1 'polypeptide(L)'
;MKTLHFILKSHFKKSKDIQQTGGFTLIELLVALLISFLIITPLLGFMISVMNTDRQEQAKTNSEEELQTALNYISRDLQQAVYIYDAAGVSAISSQLRYPNDATKVPLLVFWKRELVSEVIAAADNSKDDTFVYSLVVYYLITDTTNTTWSKAARIARWQIQDGVQAISGGEECTGYTAKYVKIDGKTQCPSPGFAPFQAQFDEADSLEQGMNKWQKSSSSYTADATVLIDYIDQSTASPRPNATCPPDSTSPAITWSRIADTRTNSMTGFYVCVDKTNTTAQVFIRGNAVARIENNKDKINYIDSRKTYFPTLSVRVQGRGYLFR
;
A
#
# COMPACT_ATOMS: atom_id res chain seq x y z
N MET A 1 -27.03 31.33 -96.39
CA MET A 1 -26.18 30.75 -97.46
C MET A 1 -24.75 30.62 -96.95
N LYS A 2 -24.18 29.41 -97.07
CA LYS A 2 -22.74 29.10 -97.13
C LYS A 2 -21.93 29.31 -95.84
N THR A 3 -21.83 28.33 -94.95
CA THR A 3 -20.80 27.27 -94.93
C THR A 3 -19.39 27.68 -95.37
N LEU A 4 -18.44 27.39 -94.49
CA LEU A 4 -17.08 26.95 -94.79
C LEU A 4 -16.35 27.75 -95.88
N HIS A 5 -15.75 28.91 -95.52
CA HIS A 5 -14.44 29.20 -96.11
C HIS A 5 -13.58 30.24 -95.38
N PHE A 6 -13.49 30.19 -94.05
CA PHE A 6 -12.27 30.72 -93.42
C PHE A 6 -11.93 30.09 -92.07
N ILE A 7 -12.27 28.82 -91.92
CA ILE A 7 -11.58 27.95 -90.97
C ILE A 7 -10.28 27.54 -91.68
N LEU A 8 -9.13 27.86 -91.08
CA LEU A 8 -7.74 27.71 -91.58
C LEU A 8 -7.17 28.88 -92.40
N LYS A 9 -6.77 29.97 -91.72
CA LYS A 9 -5.37 30.46 -91.76
C LYS A 9 -5.12 31.60 -90.78
N SER A 10 -3.91 31.62 -90.25
CA SER A 10 -3.38 32.44 -89.14
C SER A 10 -3.92 31.99 -87.77
N HIS A 11 -3.39 30.93 -87.15
CA HIS A 11 -2.03 30.87 -86.63
C HIS A 11 -1.55 32.25 -86.16
N PHE A 12 -1.80 32.59 -84.90
CA PHE A 12 -0.72 32.99 -84.01
C PHE A 12 -1.07 32.60 -82.58
N LYS A 13 -0.26 31.68 -82.05
CA LYS A 13 0.00 31.46 -80.64
C LYS A 13 -0.21 32.74 -79.83
N LYS A 14 -1.17 32.74 -78.91
CA LYS A 14 -0.90 33.30 -77.59
C LYS A 14 -0.69 32.11 -76.67
N SER A 15 0.58 31.80 -76.48
CA SER A 15 1.04 30.95 -75.39
C SER A 15 0.34 31.44 -74.14
N LYS A 16 -0.32 30.54 -73.40
CA LYS A 16 -0.42 30.77 -71.96
C LYS A 16 1.00 31.02 -71.49
N ASP A 17 1.25 32.14 -70.82
CA ASP A 17 2.39 32.20 -69.92
C ASP A 17 2.10 31.14 -68.86
N ILE A 18 2.67 29.96 -69.09
CA ILE A 18 2.98 29.05 -68.01
C ILE A 18 3.99 29.85 -67.20
N GLN A 19 3.53 30.47 -66.10
CA GLN A 19 4.43 30.95 -65.07
C GLN A 19 5.41 29.81 -64.84
N GLN A 20 6.67 30.03 -65.20
CA GLN A 20 7.73 29.12 -64.83
C GLN A 20 7.73 29.11 -63.32
N THR A 21 7.21 28.03 -62.75
CA THR A 21 7.50 27.67 -61.37
C THR A 21 9.01 27.47 -61.33
N GLY A 22 9.74 28.49 -60.92
CA GLY A 22 11.17 28.36 -60.62
C GLY A 22 11.30 27.20 -59.64
N GLY A 23 12.00 26.13 -60.04
CA GLY A 23 12.34 25.06 -59.13
C GLY A 23 13.17 25.63 -57.98
N PHE A 24 12.99 25.09 -56.77
CA PHE A 24 13.76 25.51 -55.60
C PHE A 24 15.25 25.39 -55.87
N THR A 25 15.99 26.45 -55.54
CA THR A 25 17.45 26.41 -55.61
C THR A 25 18.00 25.56 -54.45
N LEU A 26 19.14 24.89 -54.66
CA LEU A 26 19.77 24.04 -53.64
C LEU A 26 20.10 24.84 -52.37
N ILE A 27 20.39 26.14 -52.51
CA ILE A 27 20.66 27.04 -51.38
C ILE A 27 19.40 27.40 -50.58
N GLU A 28 18.24 27.60 -51.22
CA GLU A 28 16.97 27.84 -50.51
C GLU A 28 16.55 26.61 -49.70
N LEU A 29 16.73 25.41 -50.25
CA LEU A 29 16.48 24.15 -49.50
C LEU A 29 17.43 24.00 -48.32
N LEU A 30 18.70 24.38 -48.48
CA LEU A 30 19.68 24.33 -47.40
C LEU A 30 19.37 25.35 -46.29
N VAL A 31 18.96 26.57 -46.65
CA VAL A 31 18.52 27.59 -45.68
C VAL A 31 17.24 27.17 -44.96
N ALA A 32 16.26 26.60 -45.67
CA ALA A 32 15.03 26.09 -45.08
C ALA A 32 15.29 24.94 -44.10
N LEU A 33 16.19 24.02 -44.42
CA LEU A 33 16.65 22.96 -43.52
C LEU A 33 17.34 23.53 -42.28
N LEU A 34 18.22 24.52 -42.45
CA LEU A 34 18.94 25.15 -41.36
C LEU A 34 17.97 25.87 -40.40
N ILE A 35 17.04 26.66 -40.92
CA ILE A 35 16.02 27.35 -40.12
C ILE A 35 15.11 26.33 -39.42
N SER A 36 14.69 25.26 -40.12
CA SER A 36 13.89 24.19 -39.52
C SER A 36 14.62 23.52 -38.36
N PHE A 37 15.91 23.22 -38.49
CA PHE A 37 16.71 22.64 -37.42
C PHE A 37 16.85 23.59 -36.22
N LEU A 38 17.05 24.89 -36.46
CA LEU A 38 17.12 25.91 -35.41
C LEU A 38 15.80 26.06 -34.64
N ILE A 39 14.65 25.78 -35.26
CA ILE A 39 13.33 25.88 -34.62
C ILE A 39 12.93 24.57 -33.94
N ILE A 40 13.13 23.41 -34.60
CA ILE A 40 12.67 22.11 -34.09
C ILE A 40 13.45 21.68 -32.83
N THR A 41 14.76 21.93 -32.79
CA THR A 41 15.61 21.53 -31.67
C THR A 41 15.17 22.11 -30.32
N PRO A 42 14.97 23.44 -30.15
CA PRO A 42 14.50 24.00 -28.90
C PRO A 42 13.06 23.57 -28.55
N LEU A 43 12.19 23.36 -29.55
CA LEU A 43 10.82 22.87 -29.32
C LEU A 43 10.81 21.44 -28.77
N LEU A 44 11.64 20.55 -29.31
CA LEU A 44 11.81 19.18 -28.78
C LEU A 44 12.38 19.21 -27.37
N GLY A 45 13.37 20.06 -27.11
CA GLY A 45 13.93 20.25 -25.77
C GLY A 45 12.88 20.71 -24.76
N PHE A 46 12.08 21.70 -25.13
CA PHE A 46 10.97 22.18 -24.30
C PHE A 46 9.94 21.07 -24.04
N MET A 47 9.52 20.33 -25.07
CA MET A 47 8.57 19.23 -24.94
C MET A 47 9.07 18.15 -23.96
N ILE A 48 10.33 17.74 -24.06
CA ILE A 48 10.93 16.77 -23.12
C ILE A 48 10.91 17.32 -21.69
N SER A 49 11.22 18.61 -21.51
CA SER A 49 11.17 19.25 -20.19
C SER A 49 9.76 19.23 -19.59
N VAL A 50 8.74 19.56 -20.40
CA VAL A 50 7.33 19.52 -19.95
C VAL A 50 6.93 18.09 -19.62
N MET A 51 7.19 17.11 -20.50
CA MET A 51 6.85 15.70 -20.26
C MET A 51 7.52 15.14 -19.00
N ASN A 52 8.79 15.49 -18.76
CA ASN A 52 9.50 15.04 -17.56
C ASN A 52 8.93 15.68 -16.28
N THR A 53 8.56 16.96 -16.35
CA THR A 53 7.91 17.67 -15.25
C THR A 53 6.54 17.05 -14.96
N ASP A 54 5.73 16.82 -15.98
CA ASP A 54 4.41 16.20 -15.86
C ASP A 54 4.50 14.79 -15.25
N ARG A 55 5.47 13.97 -15.70
CA ARG A 55 5.71 12.65 -15.12
C ARG A 55 6.09 12.71 -13.64
N GLN A 56 6.92 13.68 -13.26
CA GLN A 56 7.36 13.86 -11.89
C GLN A 56 6.22 14.32 -10.97
N GLU A 57 5.43 15.30 -11.41
CA GLU A 57 4.26 15.78 -10.66
C GLU A 57 3.18 14.71 -10.57
N GLN A 58 2.93 13.95 -11.64
CA GLN A 58 2.00 12.82 -11.62
C GLN A 58 2.46 11.73 -10.64
N ALA A 59 3.74 11.36 -10.65
CA ALA A 59 4.29 10.37 -9.73
C ALA A 59 4.11 10.80 -8.27
N LYS A 60 4.26 12.09 -7.98
CA LYS A 60 4.05 12.66 -6.64
C LYS A 60 2.58 12.59 -6.24
N THR A 61 1.67 13.13 -7.05
CA THR A 61 0.23 13.14 -6.76
C THR A 61 -0.31 11.73 -6.57
N ASN A 62 0.02 10.80 -7.46
CA ASN A 62 -0.41 9.40 -7.33
C ASN A 62 0.12 8.75 -6.05
N SER A 63 1.35 9.08 -5.63
CA SER A 63 1.90 8.56 -4.38
C SER A 63 1.16 9.11 -3.16
N GLU A 64 0.81 10.40 -3.15
CA GLU A 64 0.05 11.01 -2.06
C GLU A 64 -1.35 10.39 -1.93
N GLU A 65 -2.05 10.20 -3.06
CA GLU A 65 -3.39 9.58 -3.09
C GLU A 65 -3.37 8.12 -2.63
N GLU A 66 -2.41 7.32 -3.13
CA GLU A 66 -2.26 5.92 -2.72
C GLU A 66 -1.90 5.81 -1.23
N LEU A 67 -0.98 6.65 -0.73
CA LEU A 67 -0.63 6.68 0.70
C LEU A 67 -1.85 7.02 1.57
N GLN A 68 -2.65 8.00 1.18
CA GLN A 68 -3.86 8.37 1.91
C GLN A 68 -4.87 7.22 1.93
N THR A 69 -5.01 6.51 0.81
CA THR A 69 -5.88 5.33 0.71
C THR A 69 -5.40 4.21 1.62
N ALA A 70 -4.09 3.92 1.62
CA ALA A 70 -3.50 2.92 2.50
C ALA A 70 -3.65 3.28 3.98
N LEU A 71 -3.42 4.55 4.36
CA LEU A 71 -3.63 5.02 5.74
C LEU A 71 -5.10 4.96 6.16
N ASN A 72 -6.04 5.31 5.28
CA ASN A 72 -7.47 5.20 5.56
C ASN A 72 -7.87 3.74 5.79
N TYR A 73 -7.31 2.82 5.00
CA TYR A 73 -7.53 1.38 5.19
C TYR A 73 -7.01 0.92 6.56
N ILE A 74 -5.76 1.24 6.90
CA ILE A 74 -5.16 0.91 8.21
C ILE A 74 -5.98 1.52 9.35
N SER A 75 -6.45 2.76 9.18
CA SER A 75 -7.24 3.46 10.19
C SER A 75 -8.56 2.78 10.47
N ARG A 76 -9.29 2.35 9.43
CA ARG A 76 -10.55 1.61 9.58
C ARG A 76 -10.34 0.29 10.31
N ASP A 77 -9.24 -0.39 10.04
CA ASP A 77 -8.86 -1.63 10.70
C ASP A 77 -8.51 -1.38 12.20
N LEU A 78 -7.75 -0.33 12.48
CA LEU A 78 -7.40 0.09 13.84
C LEU A 78 -8.61 0.56 14.65
N GLN A 79 -9.63 1.15 14.03
CA GLN A 79 -10.87 1.52 14.73
C GLN A 79 -11.57 0.30 15.33
N GLN A 80 -11.43 -0.87 14.71
CA GLN A 80 -11.96 -2.15 15.20
C GLN A 80 -11.02 -2.84 16.18
N ALA A 81 -9.84 -2.27 16.45
CA ALA A 81 -8.87 -2.86 17.35
C ALA A 81 -9.41 -2.91 18.79
N VAL A 82 -9.14 -4.05 19.40
CA VAL A 82 -9.50 -4.40 20.76
C VAL A 82 -8.25 -4.39 21.65
N TYR A 83 -7.12 -4.81 21.09
CA TYR A 83 -5.80 -4.79 21.74
C TYR A 83 -4.72 -4.53 20.71
N ILE A 84 -3.80 -3.60 20.99
CA ILE A 84 -2.67 -3.27 20.11
C ILE A 84 -1.39 -3.62 20.85
N TYR A 85 -0.52 -4.42 20.23
CA TYR A 85 0.76 -4.80 20.81
C TYR A 85 1.74 -3.63 20.77
N ASP A 86 2.45 -3.42 21.87
CA ASP A 86 3.60 -2.51 21.93
C ASP A 86 4.88 -3.20 21.41
N ALA A 87 6.04 -2.53 21.47
CA ALA A 87 7.28 -3.08 20.92
C ALA A 87 7.71 -4.38 21.62
N ALA A 88 7.49 -4.49 22.94
CA ALA A 88 7.82 -5.67 23.70
C ALA A 88 6.87 -6.83 23.35
N GLY A 89 5.57 -6.53 23.24
CA GLY A 89 4.55 -7.50 22.86
C GLY A 89 4.74 -8.04 21.44
N VAL A 90 5.04 -7.19 20.45
CA VAL A 90 5.38 -7.64 19.09
C VAL A 90 6.60 -8.57 19.10
N SER A 91 7.62 -8.24 19.91
CA SER A 91 8.81 -9.09 20.05
C SER A 91 8.47 -10.45 20.66
N ALA A 92 7.58 -10.49 21.65
CA ALA A 92 7.15 -11.71 22.33
C ALA A 92 6.42 -12.69 21.41
N ILE A 93 5.55 -12.19 20.53
CA ILE A 93 4.74 -13.02 19.63
C ILE A 93 5.38 -13.25 18.27
N SER A 94 6.52 -12.60 17.97
CA SER A 94 7.11 -12.59 16.63
C SER A 94 7.40 -13.99 16.07
N SER A 95 7.79 -14.95 16.92
CA SER A 95 8.03 -16.35 16.54
C SER A 95 6.76 -17.10 16.13
N GLN A 96 5.59 -16.62 16.58
CA GLN A 96 4.29 -17.22 16.30
C GLN A 96 3.71 -16.70 14.99
N LEU A 97 4.16 -15.54 14.50
CA LEU A 97 3.61 -14.93 13.29
C LEU A 97 3.97 -15.71 12.02
N ARG A 98 3.44 -15.24 10.87
CA ARG A 98 3.60 -15.91 9.57
C ARG A 98 5.05 -16.03 9.11
N TYR A 99 5.87 -14.99 9.32
CA TYR A 99 7.23 -14.90 8.79
C TYR A 99 8.28 -14.74 9.89
N PRO A 100 8.41 -15.69 10.83
CA PRO A 100 9.28 -15.52 12.01
C PRO A 100 10.77 -15.51 11.65
N ASN A 101 11.14 -16.17 10.55
CA ASN A 101 12.53 -16.34 10.12
C ASN A 101 12.87 -15.50 8.87
N ASP A 102 11.96 -14.65 8.40
CA ASP A 102 12.18 -13.84 7.19
C ASP A 102 12.64 -12.44 7.56
N ALA A 103 13.95 -12.22 7.48
CA ALA A 103 14.54 -10.93 7.76
C ALA A 103 14.08 -9.83 6.79
N THR A 104 13.43 -10.14 5.66
CA THR A 104 12.90 -9.15 4.72
C THR A 104 11.50 -8.65 5.07
N LYS A 105 10.79 -9.30 6.01
CA LYS A 105 9.41 -9.00 6.37
C LYS A 105 9.30 -8.71 7.87
N VAL A 106 9.29 -7.43 8.23
CA VAL A 106 9.28 -6.99 9.64
C VAL A 106 7.88 -6.61 10.08
N PRO A 107 7.31 -7.24 11.14
CA PRO A 107 6.02 -6.84 11.68
C PRO A 107 6.16 -5.51 12.44
N LEU A 108 5.41 -4.48 12.05
CA LEU A 108 5.48 -3.15 12.69
C LEU A 108 4.17 -2.71 13.36
N LEU A 109 3.05 -3.30 12.97
CA LEU A 109 1.77 -3.07 13.64
C LEU A 109 1.06 -4.40 13.78
N VAL A 110 0.80 -4.80 15.03
CA VAL A 110 0.09 -6.03 15.37
C VAL A 110 -1.02 -5.70 16.33
N PHE A 111 -2.24 -6.15 16.02
CA PHE A 111 -3.39 -5.92 16.89
C PHE A 111 -4.45 -7.00 16.68
N TRP A 112 -5.25 -7.19 17.72
CA TRP A 112 -6.48 -7.94 17.66
C TRP A 112 -7.62 -7.00 17.34
N LYS A 113 -8.46 -7.38 16.37
CA LYS A 113 -9.71 -6.68 16.06
C LYS A 113 -10.89 -7.60 16.21
N ARG A 114 -12.07 -6.99 16.36
CA ARG A 114 -13.35 -7.70 16.35
C ARG A 114 -14.06 -7.47 15.03
N GLU A 115 -14.48 -8.55 14.40
CA GLU A 115 -15.09 -8.57 13.08
C GLU A 115 -16.52 -9.10 13.18
N LEU A 116 -17.47 -8.42 12.55
CA LEU A 116 -18.87 -8.82 12.52
C LEU A 116 -19.04 -9.90 11.45
N VAL A 117 -19.60 -11.04 11.83
CA VAL A 117 -20.07 -12.08 10.91
C VAL A 117 -21.58 -12.07 10.99
N SER A 118 -22.21 -11.64 9.89
CA SER A 118 -23.65 -11.43 9.88
C SER A 118 -24.44 -12.71 9.65
N GLU A 119 -25.64 -12.75 10.23
CA GLU A 119 -26.66 -13.79 10.01
C GLU A 119 -26.13 -15.22 10.20
N VAL A 120 -25.44 -15.49 11.30
CA VAL A 120 -24.83 -16.80 11.57
C VAL A 120 -25.55 -17.59 12.65
N ILE A 121 -26.02 -16.92 13.71
CA ILE A 121 -26.55 -17.61 14.88
C ILE A 121 -28.07 -17.73 14.72
N ALA A 122 -28.61 -18.95 14.88
CA ALA A 122 -30.05 -19.13 14.88
C ALA A 122 -30.66 -18.51 16.15
N ALA A 123 -31.52 -17.51 15.98
CA ALA A 123 -32.31 -16.92 17.05
C ALA A 123 -33.53 -17.79 17.37
N ALA A 124 -34.15 -17.55 18.53
CA ALA A 124 -35.30 -18.32 19.01
C ALA A 124 -36.54 -18.23 18.11
N ASP A 125 -36.61 -17.20 17.27
CA ASP A 125 -37.68 -16.96 16.30
C ASP A 125 -37.38 -17.54 14.90
N ASN A 126 -36.32 -18.35 14.77
CA ASN A 126 -35.77 -18.86 13.51
C ASN A 126 -35.21 -17.77 12.58
N SER A 127 -35.03 -16.53 13.04
CA SER A 127 -34.19 -15.54 12.35
C SER A 127 -32.71 -15.87 12.56
N LYS A 128 -31.84 -15.28 11.73
CA LYS A 128 -30.39 -15.39 11.92
C LYS A 128 -29.88 -14.08 12.50
N ASP A 129 -29.14 -14.17 13.58
CA ASP A 129 -28.52 -13.05 14.29
C ASP A 129 -27.02 -12.96 13.96
N ASP A 130 -26.49 -11.76 14.13
CA ASP A 130 -25.10 -11.45 13.89
C ASP A 130 -24.23 -11.91 15.06
N THR A 131 -22.97 -12.23 14.78
CA THR A 131 -21.98 -12.54 15.82
C THR A 131 -20.67 -11.83 15.56
N PHE A 132 -19.82 -11.79 16.59
CA PHE A 132 -18.49 -11.24 16.49
C PHE A 132 -17.44 -12.33 16.60
N VAL A 133 -16.45 -12.28 15.69
CA VAL A 133 -15.24 -13.11 15.75
C VAL A 133 -14.02 -12.23 15.99
N TYR A 134 -12.99 -12.82 16.57
CA TYR A 134 -11.71 -12.14 16.73
C TYR A 134 -10.78 -12.44 15.57
N SER A 135 -10.04 -11.43 15.15
CA SER A 135 -9.05 -11.53 14.07
C SER A 135 -7.73 -10.92 14.53
N LEU A 136 -6.62 -11.64 14.33
CA LEU A 136 -5.28 -11.10 14.50
C LEU A 136 -4.83 -10.50 13.18
N VAL A 137 -4.48 -9.21 13.19
CA VAL A 137 -4.02 -8.47 12.02
C VAL A 137 -2.58 -8.01 12.24
N VAL A 138 -1.76 -8.21 11.21
CA VAL A 138 -0.36 -7.78 11.19
C VAL A 138 -0.07 -6.99 9.93
N TYR A 139 0.56 -5.83 10.08
CA TYR A 139 1.17 -5.10 8.98
C TYR A 139 2.69 -5.29 8.99
N TYR A 140 3.20 -5.76 7.86
CA TYR A 140 4.63 -5.98 7.62
C TYR A 140 5.20 -4.88 6.75
N LEU A 141 6.39 -4.41 7.11
CA LEU A 141 7.30 -3.73 6.19
C LEU A 141 8.10 -4.79 5.44
N ILE A 142 7.95 -4.83 4.11
CA ILE A 142 8.67 -5.78 3.26
C ILE A 142 9.71 -5.05 2.42
N THR A 143 10.93 -5.58 2.42
CA THR A 143 12.11 -4.98 1.76
C THR A 143 12.73 -5.89 0.70
N ASP A 144 12.00 -6.92 0.29
CA ASP A 144 12.45 -7.87 -0.73
C ASP A 144 12.53 -7.20 -2.10
N THR A 145 13.75 -7.07 -2.61
CA THR A 145 14.05 -6.46 -3.90
C THR A 145 14.24 -7.49 -5.03
N THR A 146 14.06 -8.78 -4.76
CA THR A 146 14.27 -9.85 -5.75
C THR A 146 13.04 -10.07 -6.65
N ASN A 147 11.87 -9.68 -6.18
CA ASN A 147 10.62 -9.77 -6.92
C ASN A 147 10.61 -8.80 -8.13
N THR A 148 10.07 -9.25 -9.26
CA THR A 148 9.95 -8.47 -10.51
C THR A 148 8.56 -7.86 -10.73
N THR A 149 7.56 -8.30 -9.95
CA THR A 149 6.19 -7.77 -9.99
C THR A 149 6.09 -6.39 -9.33
N TRP A 150 6.95 -6.14 -8.33
CA TRP A 150 6.89 -4.95 -7.49
C TRP A 150 8.09 -4.04 -7.73
N SER A 151 7.97 -2.78 -7.29
CA SER A 151 9.06 -1.82 -7.35
C SER A 151 10.29 -2.30 -6.55
N LYS A 152 11.44 -1.66 -6.79
CA LYS A 152 12.64 -1.89 -5.97
C LYS A 152 12.62 -1.12 -4.64
N ALA A 153 11.52 -0.43 -4.32
CA ALA A 153 11.28 0.20 -3.03
C ALA A 153 10.69 -0.80 -2.02
N ALA A 154 10.43 -0.34 -0.80
CA ALA A 154 9.73 -1.16 0.19
C ALA A 154 8.22 -1.10 -0.01
N ARG A 155 7.53 -2.05 0.62
CA ARG A 155 6.07 -2.19 0.55
C ARG A 155 5.49 -2.49 1.92
N ILE A 156 4.24 -2.10 2.14
CA ILE A 156 3.47 -2.49 3.32
C ILE A 156 2.50 -3.58 2.91
N ALA A 157 2.53 -4.70 3.61
CA ALA A 157 1.60 -5.80 3.40
C ALA A 157 0.82 -6.11 4.67
N ARG A 158 -0.42 -6.54 4.49
CA ARG A 158 -1.35 -6.90 5.55
C ARG A 158 -1.54 -8.40 5.56
N TRP A 159 -1.45 -8.99 6.74
CA TRP A 159 -1.78 -10.37 6.99
C TRP A 159 -2.86 -10.45 8.07
N GLN A 160 -3.79 -11.39 7.92
CA GLN A 160 -4.86 -11.62 8.88
C GLN A 160 -5.11 -13.12 9.03
N ILE A 161 -5.41 -13.52 10.27
CA ILE A 161 -6.06 -14.78 10.60
C ILE A 161 -7.28 -14.48 11.48
N GLN A 162 -8.34 -15.26 11.30
CA GLN A 162 -9.62 -15.06 12.00
C GLN A 162 -10.08 -16.32 12.71
N ASP A 163 -10.87 -16.13 13.76
CA ASP A 163 -11.62 -17.19 14.42
C ASP A 163 -12.76 -17.70 13.53
N GLY A 164 -13.29 -18.86 13.90
CA GLY A 164 -14.53 -19.41 13.36
C GLY A 164 -15.72 -19.09 14.26
N VAL A 165 -16.93 -19.39 13.77
CA VAL A 165 -18.14 -19.29 14.59
C VAL A 165 -18.44 -20.66 15.17
N GLN A 166 -18.14 -20.84 16.46
CA GLN A 166 -18.40 -22.09 17.16
C GLN A 166 -19.91 -22.35 17.28
N ALA A 167 -20.32 -23.57 16.94
CA ALA A 167 -21.71 -24.01 17.07
C ALA A 167 -21.98 -24.53 18.50
N ILE A 168 -23.11 -24.11 19.07
CA ILE A 168 -23.59 -24.59 20.38
C ILE A 168 -24.14 -26.03 20.27
N SER A 169 -24.76 -26.36 19.13
CA SER A 169 -25.25 -27.72 18.82
C SER A 169 -25.28 -27.97 17.30
N GLY A 170 -24.94 -29.19 16.86
CA GLY A 170 -25.17 -29.63 15.48
C GLY A 170 -24.20 -29.09 14.40
N GLY A 171 -23.05 -28.52 14.78
CA GLY A 171 -22.07 -27.98 13.83
C GLY A 171 -21.20 -29.03 13.12
N GLU A 172 -20.37 -28.55 12.19
CA GLU A 172 -19.40 -29.36 11.45
C GLU A 172 -17.98 -29.24 12.03
N GLU A 173 -17.17 -30.29 11.86
CA GLU A 173 -15.77 -30.28 12.28
C GLU A 173 -14.90 -29.54 11.27
N CYS A 174 -13.92 -28.81 11.78
CA CYS A 174 -12.94 -28.11 10.96
C CYS A 174 -11.55 -28.73 11.18
N THR A 175 -10.82 -29.00 10.10
CA THR A 175 -9.48 -29.59 10.17
C THR A 175 -8.55 -28.76 11.07
N GLY A 176 -7.96 -29.41 12.07
CA GLY A 176 -7.04 -28.76 13.02
C GLY A 176 -7.72 -28.15 14.26
N TYR A 177 -9.04 -28.34 14.42
CA TYR A 177 -9.82 -27.83 15.54
C TYR A 177 -10.71 -28.91 16.14
N THR A 178 -10.87 -28.89 17.46
CA THR A 178 -11.68 -29.85 18.21
C THR A 178 -13.14 -29.41 18.36
N ALA A 179 -13.40 -28.10 18.28
CA ALA A 179 -14.74 -27.55 18.34
C ALA A 179 -15.52 -27.77 17.04
N LYS A 180 -16.85 -27.73 17.13
CA LYS A 180 -17.75 -27.75 15.98
C LYS A 180 -18.14 -26.33 15.60
N TYR A 181 -18.29 -26.07 14.31
CA TYR A 181 -18.52 -24.74 13.75
C TYR A 181 -19.82 -24.67 12.96
N VAL A 182 -20.40 -23.48 12.91
CA VAL A 182 -21.67 -23.23 12.21
C VAL A 182 -21.45 -23.34 10.70
N LYS A 183 -22.40 -23.97 10.01
CA LYS A 183 -22.46 -24.03 8.55
C LYS A 183 -23.55 -23.10 8.04
N ILE A 184 -23.18 -22.23 7.11
CA ILE A 184 -24.11 -21.29 6.45
C ILE A 184 -23.95 -21.46 4.95
N ASP A 185 -25.05 -21.63 4.22
CA ASP A 185 -25.09 -21.67 2.76
C ASP A 185 -24.06 -22.62 2.13
N GLY A 186 -23.88 -23.79 2.77
CA GLY A 186 -22.93 -24.81 2.32
C GLY A 186 -21.48 -24.59 2.76
N LYS A 187 -21.15 -23.46 3.41
CA LYS A 187 -19.81 -23.13 3.88
C LYS A 187 -19.73 -23.12 5.40
N THR A 188 -18.80 -23.90 5.94
CA THR A 188 -18.51 -23.96 7.37
C THR A 188 -17.65 -22.78 7.78
N GLN A 189 -18.07 -22.06 8.84
CA GLN A 189 -17.37 -20.90 9.39
C GLN A 189 -16.19 -21.37 10.26
N CYS A 190 -15.24 -22.04 9.61
CA CYS A 190 -14.03 -22.54 10.24
C CYS A 190 -13.05 -21.40 10.58
N PRO A 191 -12.28 -21.52 11.67
CA PRO A 191 -11.17 -20.62 11.91
C PRO A 191 -10.11 -20.77 10.82
N SER A 192 -9.34 -19.71 10.60
CA SER A 192 -8.19 -19.75 9.71
C SER A 192 -7.17 -20.77 10.20
N PRO A 193 -6.52 -21.58 9.36
CA PRO A 193 -5.46 -22.49 9.79
C PRO A 193 -4.35 -21.75 10.57
N GLY A 194 -4.00 -22.26 11.75
CA GLY A 194 -3.02 -21.65 12.65
C GLY A 194 -3.59 -20.60 13.61
N PHE A 195 -4.87 -20.26 13.50
CA PHE A 195 -5.55 -19.45 14.50
C PHE A 195 -5.66 -20.20 15.82
N ALA A 196 -5.50 -19.49 16.94
CA ALA A 196 -5.80 -19.99 18.26
C ALA A 196 -6.51 -18.88 19.05
N PRO A 197 -7.61 -19.20 19.76
CA PRO A 197 -8.27 -18.22 20.60
C PRO A 197 -7.33 -17.78 21.72
N PHE A 198 -7.25 -16.48 21.98
CA PHE A 198 -6.38 -15.94 23.03
C PHE A 198 -6.91 -16.21 24.44
N GLN A 199 -8.19 -16.55 24.59
CA GLN A 199 -8.84 -16.82 25.88
C GLN A 199 -8.17 -17.94 26.67
N ALA A 200 -7.77 -19.03 26.00
CA ALA A 200 -7.09 -20.16 26.65
C ALA A 200 -5.73 -19.79 27.28
N GLN A 201 -5.09 -18.71 26.82
CA GLN A 201 -3.80 -18.20 27.34
C GLN A 201 -4.01 -17.06 28.36
N PHE A 202 -5.25 -16.57 28.48
CA PHE A 202 -5.64 -15.45 29.31
C PHE A 202 -6.06 -15.89 30.71
N ASP A 203 -6.68 -17.07 30.84
CA ASP A 203 -7.20 -17.59 32.11
C ASP A 203 -6.09 -17.88 33.15
N GLU A 204 -4.83 -17.98 32.72
CA GLU A 204 -3.66 -18.24 33.57
C GLU A 204 -2.73 -17.01 33.74
N ALA A 205 -3.15 -15.80 33.37
CA ALA A 205 -2.32 -14.60 33.38
C ALA A 205 -2.76 -13.55 34.41
N ASP A 206 -1.80 -12.89 35.06
CA ASP A 206 -2.08 -11.84 36.06
C ASP A 206 -2.55 -10.52 35.43
N SER A 207 -2.30 -10.34 34.12
CA SER A 207 -2.75 -9.18 33.36
C SER A 207 -3.06 -9.51 31.91
N LEU A 208 -3.88 -8.66 31.28
CA LEU A 208 -4.19 -8.78 29.85
C LEU A 208 -2.91 -8.78 29.00
N GLU A 209 -1.95 -7.93 29.32
CA GLU A 209 -0.67 -7.87 28.61
C GLU A 209 0.08 -9.20 28.68
N GLN A 210 0.16 -9.82 29.86
CA GLN A 210 0.85 -11.10 30.01
C GLN A 210 0.15 -12.21 29.22
N GLY A 211 -1.18 -12.27 29.24
CA GLY A 211 -1.94 -13.26 28.47
C GLY A 211 -1.76 -13.08 26.97
N MET A 212 -1.84 -11.84 26.48
CA MET A 212 -1.70 -11.53 25.05
C MET A 212 -0.28 -11.79 24.53
N ASN A 213 0.74 -11.56 25.37
CA ASN A 213 2.15 -11.82 25.02
C ASN A 213 2.52 -13.31 25.07
N LYS A 214 1.74 -14.13 25.79
CA LYS A 214 1.89 -15.59 25.82
C LYS A 214 1.17 -16.29 24.68
N TRP A 215 0.37 -15.57 23.88
CA TRP A 215 -0.39 -16.15 22.78
C TRP A 215 0.49 -17.02 21.86
N GLN A 216 0.01 -18.22 21.57
CA GLN A 216 0.66 -19.18 20.69
C GLN A 216 -0.32 -19.60 19.60
N LYS A 217 0.21 -19.80 18.39
CA LYS A 217 -0.59 -20.28 17.27
C LYS A 217 -1.03 -21.73 17.47
N SER A 218 -2.09 -22.13 16.76
CA SER A 218 -2.47 -23.55 16.66
C SER A 218 -1.41 -24.36 15.90
N SER A 219 -1.41 -25.68 16.10
CA SER A 219 -0.50 -26.62 15.43
C SER A 219 -0.60 -26.61 13.91
N SER A 220 -1.73 -26.15 13.37
CA SER A 220 -1.93 -26.03 11.93
C SER A 220 -1.04 -24.95 11.30
N SER A 221 -0.49 -25.26 10.13
CA SER A 221 0.29 -24.27 9.36
C SER A 221 -0.62 -23.19 8.77
N TYR A 222 -0.13 -21.96 8.75
CA TYR A 222 -0.81 -20.86 8.08
C TYR A 222 -1.00 -21.13 6.59
N THR A 223 -2.19 -20.86 6.07
CA THR A 223 -2.47 -20.89 4.63
C THR A 223 -2.57 -19.49 4.04
N ALA A 224 -3.07 -18.53 4.83
CA ALA A 224 -3.15 -17.12 4.46
C ALA A 224 -1.74 -16.50 4.33
N ASP A 225 -1.51 -15.82 3.22
CA ASP A 225 -0.30 -15.03 2.97
C ASP A 225 -0.57 -13.53 3.11
N ALA A 226 0.47 -12.72 3.26
CA ALA A 226 0.29 -11.28 3.39
C ALA A 226 -0.03 -10.62 2.04
N THR A 227 -1.12 -9.87 1.98
CA THR A 227 -1.54 -9.11 0.80
C THR A 227 -0.86 -7.74 0.82
N VAL A 228 -0.20 -7.38 -0.28
CA VAL A 228 0.42 -6.05 -0.43
C VAL A 228 -0.68 -4.98 -0.47
N LEU A 229 -0.60 -4.01 0.45
CA LEU A 229 -1.53 -2.88 0.52
C LEU A 229 -1.01 -1.71 -0.30
N ILE A 230 0.29 -1.43 -0.21
CA ILE A 230 0.93 -0.31 -0.90
C ILE A 230 2.39 -0.62 -1.20
N ASP A 231 2.81 -0.24 -2.40
CA ASP A 231 4.20 -0.24 -2.86
C ASP A 231 4.76 1.20 -2.77
N TYR A 232 6.03 1.40 -3.11
CA TYR A 232 6.69 2.72 -3.12
C TYR A 232 6.83 3.34 -1.73
N ILE A 233 7.18 2.55 -0.73
CA ILE A 233 7.54 3.03 0.62
C ILE A 233 9.02 3.35 0.66
N ASP A 234 9.37 4.44 1.35
CA ASP A 234 10.75 4.83 1.51
C ASP A 234 11.58 3.75 2.22
N GLN A 235 12.68 3.38 1.57
CA GLN A 235 13.60 2.36 2.05
C GLN A 235 14.98 2.89 2.41
N SER A 236 15.08 4.20 2.57
CA SER A 236 16.33 4.85 2.89
C SER A 236 16.83 4.40 4.25
N THR A 237 18.11 4.03 4.27
CA THR A 237 18.76 3.49 5.46
C THR A 237 20.01 4.25 5.88
N ALA A 238 20.53 5.09 4.99
CA ALA A 238 21.62 6.03 5.25
C ALA A 238 21.06 7.42 5.60
N SER A 239 21.90 8.25 6.23
CA SER A 239 21.61 9.66 6.48
C SER A 239 21.97 10.49 5.23
N PRO A 240 21.29 11.62 4.95
CA PRO A 240 20.20 12.24 5.70
C PRO A 240 18.88 11.54 5.44
N ARG A 241 18.15 11.15 6.49
CA ARG A 241 16.74 10.77 6.41
C ARG A 241 16.03 11.17 7.71
N PRO A 242 14.74 11.54 7.68
CA PRO A 242 14.00 11.85 8.90
C PRO A 242 13.90 10.63 9.82
N ASN A 243 14.24 10.81 11.10
CA ASN A 243 14.18 9.77 12.15
C ASN A 243 12.73 9.40 12.50
N ALA A 244 12.51 8.13 12.85
CA ALA A 244 11.24 7.67 13.42
C ALA A 244 11.05 8.23 14.83
N THR A 245 10.15 9.20 14.98
CA THR A 245 9.96 9.95 16.24
C THR A 245 8.50 9.90 16.64
N CYS A 246 8.22 9.40 17.84
CA CYS A 246 6.88 9.44 18.40
C CYS A 246 6.55 10.83 18.95
N PRO A 247 5.25 11.17 19.06
CA PRO A 247 4.84 12.33 19.83
C PRO A 247 5.39 12.25 21.26
N PRO A 248 5.55 13.40 21.95
CA PRO A 248 5.92 13.39 23.35
C PRO A 248 4.85 12.67 24.19
N ASP A 249 5.29 12.01 25.24
CA ASP A 249 4.40 11.47 26.28
C ASP A 249 3.62 12.61 26.95
N SER A 250 2.45 12.27 27.49
CA SER A 250 1.59 13.23 28.19
C SER A 250 1.17 12.66 29.53
N THR A 251 1.02 13.52 30.54
CA THR A 251 0.46 13.16 31.85
C THR A 251 -1.04 13.46 31.95
N SER A 252 -1.60 14.21 31.01
CA SER A 252 -3.02 14.57 30.97
C SER A 252 -3.51 14.72 29.53
N PRO A 253 -4.18 13.71 28.94
CA PRO A 253 -4.35 12.35 29.46
C PRO A 253 -3.01 11.61 29.57
N ALA A 254 -2.91 10.63 30.46
CA ALA A 254 -1.72 9.79 30.60
C ALA A 254 -1.53 8.96 29.32
N ILE A 255 -0.44 9.23 28.60
CA ILE A 255 -0.07 8.58 27.35
C ILE A 255 1.42 8.24 27.44
N THR A 256 1.76 6.99 27.18
CA THR A 256 3.14 6.53 27.06
C THR A 256 3.32 5.84 25.73
N TRP A 257 4.10 6.44 24.84
CA TRP A 257 4.30 5.92 23.49
C TRP A 257 5.39 4.86 23.44
N SER A 258 5.03 3.66 23.01
CA SER A 258 5.99 2.66 22.55
C SER A 258 6.21 2.81 21.04
N ARG A 259 7.43 3.15 20.64
CA ARG A 259 7.81 3.20 19.22
C ARG A 259 8.12 1.81 18.69
N ILE A 260 7.49 1.44 17.58
CA ILE A 260 7.76 0.25 16.79
C ILE A 260 8.25 0.71 15.41
N ALA A 261 9.52 0.44 15.12
CA ALA A 261 10.16 0.76 13.85
C ALA A 261 11.09 -0.39 13.46
N ASP A 262 11.57 -0.39 12.23
CA ASP A 262 12.55 -1.37 11.80
C ASP A 262 13.87 -1.21 12.58
N THR A 263 14.24 -2.23 13.34
CA THR A 263 15.44 -2.28 14.18
C THR A 263 16.62 -3.01 13.54
N ARG A 264 16.47 -3.50 12.29
CA ARG A 264 17.57 -4.15 11.56
C ARG A 264 18.74 -3.18 11.35
N THR A 265 19.93 -3.74 11.08
CA THR A 265 21.05 -2.97 10.53
C THR A 265 20.55 -2.19 9.32
N ASN A 266 20.81 -0.89 9.23
CA ASN A 266 20.26 -0.01 8.19
C ASN A 266 18.75 0.29 8.40
N SER A 267 18.36 0.64 9.64
CA SER A 267 16.97 0.87 10.07
C SER A 267 16.15 1.77 9.14
N MET A 268 15.10 1.22 8.55
CA MET A 268 14.19 1.98 7.71
C MET A 268 13.16 2.74 8.54
N THR A 269 12.86 3.97 8.12
CA THR A 269 11.86 4.82 8.79
C THR A 269 10.71 5.21 7.87
N GLY A 270 10.57 4.51 6.72
CA GLY A 270 9.47 4.72 5.77
C GLY A 270 8.12 4.26 6.30
N PHE A 271 8.11 3.36 7.28
CA PHE A 271 6.93 2.92 7.99
C PHE A 271 7.30 2.70 9.45
N TYR A 272 6.57 3.31 10.37
CA TYR A 272 6.71 3.08 11.81
C TYR A 272 5.42 3.44 12.54
N VAL A 273 5.27 2.92 13.74
CA VAL A 273 4.06 3.09 14.54
C VAL A 273 4.44 3.46 15.98
N CYS A 274 3.64 4.34 16.58
CA CYS A 274 3.71 4.66 17.99
C CYS A 274 2.44 4.12 18.63
N VAL A 275 2.58 3.25 19.63
CA VAL A 275 1.46 2.59 20.30
C VAL A 275 1.37 3.08 21.73
N ASP A 276 0.18 3.50 22.12
CA ASP A 276 -0.22 3.71 23.51
C ASP A 276 -1.21 2.60 23.88
N LYS A 277 -0.71 1.62 24.61
CA LYS A 277 -1.47 0.44 25.03
C LYS A 277 -2.58 0.78 26.02
N THR A 278 -2.40 1.79 26.85
CA THR A 278 -3.33 2.13 27.94
C THR A 278 -4.65 2.65 27.36
N ASN A 279 -4.57 3.44 26.29
CA ASN A 279 -5.73 4.01 25.62
C ASN A 279 -6.10 3.27 24.32
N THR A 280 -5.53 2.09 24.06
CA THR A 280 -5.68 1.32 22.81
C THR A 280 -5.54 2.22 21.57
N THR A 281 -4.53 3.10 21.59
CA THR A 281 -4.32 4.13 20.57
C THR A 281 -3.03 3.86 19.81
N ALA A 282 -3.07 3.98 18.49
CA ALA A 282 -1.88 3.90 17.66
C ALA A 282 -1.79 5.14 16.75
N GLN A 283 -0.58 5.66 16.60
CA GLN A 283 -0.26 6.63 15.57
C GLN A 283 0.65 5.99 14.53
N VAL A 284 0.14 5.90 13.31
CA VAL A 284 0.82 5.26 12.18
C VAL A 284 1.45 6.33 11.32
N PHE A 285 2.72 6.13 10.93
CA PHE A 285 3.47 7.03 10.07
C PHE A 285 3.94 6.28 8.82
N ILE A 286 3.65 6.84 7.64
CA ILE A 286 4.10 6.31 6.36
C ILE A 286 4.76 7.42 5.55
N ARG A 287 5.96 7.15 5.05
CA ARG A 287 6.68 7.97 4.09
C ARG A 287 6.81 7.20 2.78
N GLY A 288 6.19 7.72 1.73
CA GLY A 288 6.28 7.16 0.38
C GLY A 288 7.54 7.58 -0.35
N ASN A 289 7.69 7.06 -1.56
CA ASN A 289 8.81 7.27 -2.45
C ASN A 289 8.29 7.39 -3.89
N ALA A 290 7.90 8.60 -4.28
CA ALA A 290 7.44 8.87 -5.64
C ALA A 290 8.54 8.70 -6.69
N VAL A 291 9.82 8.83 -6.30
CA VAL A 291 10.96 8.63 -7.20
C VAL A 291 10.99 7.19 -7.74
N ALA A 292 10.61 6.21 -6.91
CA ALA A 292 10.57 4.82 -7.31
C ALA A 292 9.51 4.49 -8.40
N ARG A 293 8.60 5.41 -8.72
CA ARG A 293 7.67 5.27 -9.86
C ARG A 293 8.30 5.61 -11.21
N ILE A 294 9.39 6.38 -11.20
CA ILE A 294 10.06 6.86 -12.41
C ILE A 294 11.51 6.38 -12.53
N GLU A 295 12.05 5.79 -11.47
CA GLU A 295 13.41 5.27 -11.40
C GLU A 295 13.40 3.83 -10.86
N ASN A 296 14.07 2.94 -11.59
CA ASN A 296 14.12 1.51 -11.28
C ASN A 296 15.41 1.11 -10.55
N ASN A 297 16.41 1.99 -10.50
CA ASN A 297 17.66 1.75 -9.80
C ASN A 297 17.49 1.99 -8.29
N LYS A 298 17.70 0.93 -7.50
CA LYS A 298 17.62 0.91 -6.03
C LYS A 298 18.45 2.02 -5.37
N ASP A 299 19.63 2.33 -5.91
CA ASP A 299 20.54 3.29 -5.29
C ASP A 299 20.10 4.75 -5.51
N LYS A 300 19.31 4.99 -6.56
CA LYS A 300 18.85 6.33 -6.96
C LYS A 300 17.50 6.73 -6.37
N ILE A 301 16.75 5.76 -5.84
CA ILE A 301 15.44 5.97 -5.20
C ILE A 301 15.57 6.27 -3.70
N ASN A 302 16.78 6.31 -3.15
CA ASN A 302 16.99 6.72 -1.78
C ASN A 302 16.66 8.21 -1.57
N TYR A 303 16.15 8.49 -0.37
CA TYR A 303 15.86 9.80 0.16
C TYR A 303 17.12 10.66 0.13
N ILE A 304 16.93 11.89 -0.35
CA ILE A 304 17.89 12.98 -0.23
C ILE A 304 17.11 14.26 0.06
N ASP A 305 17.67 15.15 0.88
CA ASP A 305 16.99 16.37 1.33
C ASP A 305 16.54 17.27 0.15
N SER A 306 17.33 17.32 -0.92
CA SER A 306 17.01 18.10 -2.13
C SER A 306 15.78 17.61 -2.87
N ARG A 307 15.36 16.36 -2.66
CA ARG A 307 14.19 15.73 -3.28
C ARG A 307 13.09 15.40 -2.26
N LYS A 308 13.09 16.00 -1.07
CA LYS A 308 12.11 15.70 -0.01
C LYS A 308 10.65 15.78 -0.45
N THR A 309 10.34 16.61 -1.44
CA THR A 309 8.99 16.75 -2.03
C THR A 309 8.48 15.49 -2.72
N TYR A 310 9.38 14.58 -3.12
CA TYR A 310 9.04 13.27 -3.70
C TYR A 310 8.91 12.16 -2.63
N PHE A 311 9.03 12.50 -1.35
CA PHE A 311 8.87 11.58 -0.23
C PHE A 311 7.73 12.05 0.68
N PRO A 312 6.48 12.05 0.17
CA PRO A 312 5.32 12.49 0.94
C PRO A 312 5.21 11.67 2.22
N THR A 313 4.98 12.36 3.34
CA THR A 313 4.85 11.74 4.65
C THR A 313 3.47 12.03 5.19
N LEU A 314 2.75 10.98 5.56
CA LEU A 314 1.42 11.06 6.15
C LEU A 314 1.42 10.32 7.48
N SER A 315 0.58 10.79 8.40
CA SER A 315 0.37 10.10 9.67
C SER A 315 -1.08 10.23 10.13
N VAL A 316 -1.54 9.23 10.87
CA VAL A 316 -2.89 9.21 11.44
C VAL A 316 -2.84 8.63 12.84
N ARG A 317 -3.55 9.26 13.77
CA ARG A 317 -3.74 8.74 15.13
C ARG A 317 -5.14 8.16 15.23
N VAL A 318 -5.23 6.92 15.66
CA VAL A 318 -6.47 6.16 15.73
C VAL A 318 -6.58 5.49 17.08
N GLN A 319 -7.73 5.67 17.72
CA GLN A 319 -8.11 4.96 18.93
C GLN A 319 -8.99 3.76 18.54
N GLY A 320 -8.60 2.58 19.00
CA GLY A 320 -9.41 1.36 18.89
C GLY A 320 -10.65 1.47 19.76
N ARG A 321 -11.79 1.09 19.20
CA ARG A 321 -13.11 1.10 19.89
C ARG A 321 -13.61 -0.29 20.20
N GLY A 322 -12.82 -1.32 19.88
CA GLY A 322 -13.13 -2.70 20.24
C GLY A 322 -13.03 -2.89 21.74
N TYR A 323 -13.92 -3.72 22.29
CA TYR A 323 -13.93 -4.08 23.70
C TYR A 323 -13.76 -5.60 23.85
N LEU A 324 -12.98 -6.02 24.84
CA LEU A 324 -12.95 -7.40 25.30
C LEU A 324 -14.09 -7.60 26.29
N PHE A 325 -14.92 -8.59 26.03
CA PHE A 325 -15.78 -9.12 27.08
C PHE A 325 -14.94 -10.07 27.92
N ARG A 326 -14.88 -9.79 29.22
CA ARG A 326 -14.36 -10.70 30.24
C ARG A 326 -15.52 -11.43 30.88
#